data_AF-A0A9K3E6K4-F1
#
_entry.id   AF-A0A9K3E6K4-F1
#
_cell.length_a   1.000
_cell.length_b   1.000
_cell.length_c   1.000
_cell.angle_alpha   90.00
_cell.angle_beta   90.00
_cell.angle_gamma   90.00
#
_symmetry.space_group_name_H-M   'P 1'
#
loop_
_entity.id
_entity.type
_entity.pdbx_description
1 polymer ?
#
loop_
_entity_poly.entity_id
_entity_poly.type
_entity_poly.pdbx_seq_one_letter_code
_entity_poly.pdbx_strand_id
1 'polypeptide(L)'
;MEASVISNKALEEFELEISVLTKVRHRNLVLLLGYSTQGLKRILVYEYMPQGELSRNLFHWKNFKLELLSWKRRLSIALDVARGME
;
A
#
# COMPACT_ATOMS: atom_id res chain seq x y z
N MET A 1 -11.81 -20.56 -17.62
CA MET A 1 -11.02 -19.65 -16.79
C MET A 1 -9.82 -19.25 -17.62
N GLU A 2 -9.85 -18.05 -18.18
CA GLU A 2 -8.72 -17.55 -18.96
C GLU A 2 -7.53 -17.34 -18.04
N ALA A 3 -6.43 -18.03 -18.32
CA ALA A 3 -5.16 -17.69 -17.73
C ALA A 3 -4.75 -16.34 -18.33
N SER A 4 -4.98 -15.25 -17.59
CA SER A 4 -4.37 -13.98 -17.93
C SER A 4 -2.86 -14.18 -17.93
N VAL A 5 -2.22 -14.06 -19.10
CA VAL A 5 -0.77 -14.14 -19.21
C VAL A 5 -0.19 -12.99 -18.38
N ILE A 6 0.44 -13.32 -17.25
CA ILE A 6 1.12 -12.32 -16.42
C ILE A 6 2.32 -11.84 -17.23
N SER A 7 2.41 -10.53 -17.47
CA SER A 7 3.55 -9.96 -18.18
C SER A 7 4.83 -10.13 -17.35
N ASN A 8 5.98 -10.26 -18.02
CA ASN A 8 7.27 -10.35 -17.32
C ASN A 8 7.48 -9.15 -16.37
N LYS A 9 7.04 -7.96 -16.77
CA LYS A 9 7.09 -6.75 -15.94
C LYS A 9 6.29 -6.90 -14.63
N ALA A 10 5.08 -7.44 -14.69
CA ALA A 10 4.27 -7.64 -13.48
C ALA A 10 4.89 -8.68 -12.54
N LEU A 11 5.57 -9.69 -13.08
CA LEU A 11 6.35 -10.64 -12.28
C LEU A 11 7.54 -9.95 -11.62
N GLU A 12 8.28 -9.13 -12.35
CA GLU A 12 9.41 -8.37 -11.82
C GLU A 12 8.97 -7.42 -10.70
N GLU A 13 7.88 -6.68 -10.87
CA GLU A 13 7.33 -5.79 -9.84
C GLU A 13 6.91 -6.56 -8.59
N PHE A 14 6.28 -7.73 -8.75
CA PHE A 14 5.87 -8.59 -7.64
C PHE A 14 7.09 -9.11 -6.84
N GLU A 15 8.12 -9.60 -7.52
CA GLU A 15 9.34 -10.09 -6.88
C GLU A 15 10.15 -8.96 -6.22
N LEU A 16 10.18 -7.78 -6.84
CA LEU A 16 10.78 -6.58 -6.26
C LEU A 16 10.07 -6.17 -4.97
N GLU A 17 8.73 -6.14 -4.98
CA GLU A 17 7.94 -5.77 -3.82
C GLU A 17 8.15 -6.75 -2.65
N ILE A 18 8.19 -8.06 -2.91
CA ILE A 18 8.57 -9.06 -1.90
C ILE A 18 9.99 -8.80 -1.39
N SER A 19 10.97 -8.63 -2.29
CA SER A 19 12.38 -8.45 -1.91
C SER A 19 12.61 -7.22 -1.04
N VAL A 20 11.86 -6.14 -1.27
CA VAL A 20 11.95 -4.89 -0.50
C VAL A 20 11.17 -5.01 0.81
N LEU A 21 9.88 -5.34 0.75
CA LEU A 21 9.00 -5.29 1.92
C LEU A 21 9.24 -6.41 2.93
N THR A 22 9.90 -7.50 2.54
CA THR A 22 10.37 -8.51 3.50
C THR A 22 11.55 -8.04 4.34
N LYS A 23 12.36 -7.10 3.83
CA LYS A 23 13.57 -6.61 4.49
C LYS A 23 13.35 -5.31 5.25
N VAL A 24 12.39 -4.50 4.82
CA VAL A 24 12.10 -3.19 5.42
C VAL A 24 10.94 -3.32 6.40
N ARG A 25 11.17 -2.93 7.65
CA ARG A 25 10.12 -2.77 8.66
C ARG A 25 10.20 -1.37 9.23
N HIS A 26 9.20 -0.55 8.94
CA HIS A 26 9.11 0.82 9.43
C HIS A 26 7.68 1.13 9.85
N ARG A 27 7.50 1.93 10.92
CA ARG A 27 6.18 2.29 11.45
C ARG A 27 5.27 3.00 10.43
N ASN A 28 5.87 3.72 9.49
CA ASN A 28 5.16 4.49 8.46
C ASN A 28 5.13 3.80 7.09
N LEU A 29 5.50 2.52 7.01
CA LEU A 29 5.36 1.69 5.82
C LEU A 29 4.42 0.53 6.11
N VAL A 30 3.56 0.21 5.14
CA VAL A 30 2.62 -0.90 5.26
C VAL A 30 3.38 -2.22 5.38
N LEU A 31 3.00 -3.04 6.35
CA LEU A 31 3.63 -4.33 6.57
C LEU A 31 3.10 -5.39 5.59
N LEU A 32 4.02 -6.03 4.86
CA LEU A 32 3.75 -7.28 4.16
C LEU A 32 3.72 -8.43 5.18
N LEU A 33 2.55 -9.02 5.40
CA LEU A 33 2.33 -10.15 6.30
C LEU A 33 2.74 -11.48 5.65
N GLY A 34 2.62 -11.58 4.33
CA GLY A 34 3.02 -12.77 3.59
C GLY A 34 2.70 -12.68 2.10
N TYR A 35 3.08 -13.70 1.37
CA TYR A 35 2.83 -13.80 -0.07
C TYR A 35 2.64 -15.26 -0.50
N SER A 36 2.04 -15.48 -1.67
CA SER A 36 1.93 -16.80 -2.30
C SER A 36 2.30 -16.73 -3.77
N THR A 37 3.15 -17.68 -4.19
CA THR A 37 3.61 -17.86 -5.58
C THR A 37 3.12 -19.17 -6.19
N GLN A 38 2.10 -19.80 -5.60
CA GLN A 38 1.67 -21.13 -6.00
C GLN A 38 1.01 -21.13 -7.40
N GLY A 39 1.62 -21.85 -8.34
CA GLY A 39 1.13 -21.99 -9.71
C GLY A 39 1.15 -20.66 -10.47
N LEU A 40 0.02 -20.34 -11.12
CA LEU A 40 -0.15 -19.09 -11.88
C LEU A 40 -0.65 -17.92 -11.02
N LYS A 41 -0.91 -18.14 -9.73
CA LYS A 41 -1.40 -17.09 -8.84
C LYS A 41 -0.21 -16.40 -8.16
N ARG A 42 -0.33 -15.08 -8.02
CA ARG A 42 0.60 -14.21 -7.32
C ARG A 42 -0.23 -13.39 -6.35
N ILE A 43 0.00 -13.57 -5.05
CA ILE A 43 -0.81 -12.95 -3.98
C ILE A 43 0.13 -12.29 -2.99
N LEU A 44 -0.18 -11.05 -2.61
CA LEU A 44 0.45 -10.31 -1.51
C LEU A 44 -0.59 -10.09 -0.42
N VAL A 45 -0.19 -10.28 0.84
CA VAL A 45 -1.04 -10.12 2.01
C VAL A 45 -0.44 -9.03 2.88
N TYR A 46 -1.17 -7.93 3.04
CA TYR A 46 -0.73 -6.77 3.84
C TYR A 46 -1.57 -6.65 5.11
N GLU A 47 -1.07 -5.86 6.06
CA GLU A 47 -1.92 -5.35 7.12
C GLU A 47 -3.09 -4.52 6.56
N TYR A 48 -4.25 -4.67 7.18
CA TYR A 48 -5.44 -3.96 6.74
C TYR A 48 -5.43 -2.51 7.24
N MET A 49 -5.60 -1.57 6.32
CA MET A 49 -5.68 -0.14 6.62
C MET A 49 -7.14 0.33 6.60
N PRO A 50 -7.83 0.39 7.76
CA PRO A 50 -9.28 0.61 7.82
C PRO A 50 -9.73 1.97 7.28
N GLN A 51 -8.84 2.97 7.35
CA GLN A 51 -9.13 4.33 6.86
C GLN A 51 -8.92 4.48 5.35
N GLY A 52 -8.55 3.39 4.66
CA GLY A 52 -8.36 3.33 3.23
C GLY A 52 -7.29 4.30 2.74
N GLU A 53 -7.41 4.67 1.47
CA GLU A 53 -6.43 5.54 0.80
C GLU A 53 -6.42 6.96 1.37
N LEU A 54 -5.23 7.56 1.41
CA LEU A 54 -5.07 8.95 1.80
C LEU A 54 -5.72 9.91 0.79
N SER A 55 -5.69 9.57 -0.50
CA SER A 55 -6.37 10.30 -1.59
C SER A 55 -7.86 10.54 -1.28
N ARG A 56 -8.52 9.50 -0.74
CA ARG A 56 -9.93 9.53 -0.32
C ARG A 56 -10.17 10.57 0.76
N ASN A 57 -9.27 10.63 1.74
CA ASN A 57 -9.37 11.53 2.88
C ASN A 57 -8.93 12.98 2.54
N LEU A 58 -8.09 13.17 1.53
CA LEU A 58 -7.59 14.48 1.11
C LEU A 58 -8.46 15.16 0.04
N PHE A 59 -8.84 14.42 -1.00
CA PHE A 59 -9.43 14.98 -2.22
C PHE A 59 -10.90 14.58 -2.41
N HIS A 60 -11.28 13.36 -1.98
CA HIS A 60 -12.62 12.81 -2.22
C HIS A 60 -13.49 12.76 -0.97
N TRP A 61 -13.08 13.42 0.13
CA TRP A 61 -13.72 13.30 1.44
C TRP A 61 -15.24 13.56 1.41
N LYS A 62 -15.70 14.52 0.59
CA LYS A 62 -17.13 14.81 0.40
C LYS A 62 -17.91 13.63 -0.19
N ASN A 63 -17.34 12.96 -1.19
CA ASN A 63 -17.98 11.84 -1.89
C ASN A 63 -18.18 10.63 -0.95
N PHE A 64 -17.29 10.48 0.03
CA PHE A 64 -17.32 9.42 1.02
C PHE A 64 -17.94 9.84 2.36
N LYS A 65 -18.55 11.04 2.43
CA LYS A 65 -19.15 11.60 3.65
C LYS A 65 -18.17 11.61 4.86
N LEU A 66 -16.90 11.83 4.58
CA LEU A 66 -15.84 11.96 5.58
C LEU A 66 -15.74 13.42 6.04
N GLU A 67 -15.00 13.67 7.12
CA GLU A 67 -14.66 15.03 7.52
C GLU A 67 -13.36 15.51 6.88
N LEU A 68 -13.28 16.82 6.64
CA LEU A 68 -12.07 17.43 6.13
C LEU A 68 -10.93 17.34 7.15
N LEU A 69 -9.79 16.79 6.75
CA LEU A 69 -8.60 16.77 7.60
C LEU A 69 -8.14 18.19 7.93
N SER A 70 -7.99 18.47 9.22
CA SER A 70 -7.43 19.73 9.71
C SER A 70 -5.99 19.92 9.27
N TRP A 71 -5.53 21.17 9.19
CA TRP A 71 -4.16 21.49 8.77
C TRP A 71 -3.09 20.79 9.63
N LYS A 72 -3.28 20.80 10.96
CA LYS A 72 -2.40 20.08 11.90
C LYS A 72 -2.31 18.59 11.57
N ARG A 73 -3.42 17.94 11.23
CA ARG A 73 -3.44 16.51 10.88
C ARG A 73 -2.73 16.27 9.55
N ARG A 74 -2.91 17.14 8.55
CA ARG A 74 -2.19 17.05 7.26
C ARG A 74 -0.68 17.17 7.44
N LEU A 75 -0.22 18.11 8.26
CA LEU A 75 1.20 18.25 8.59
C LEU A 75 1.76 17.00 9.27
N SER A 76 1.03 16.41 10.22
CA SER A 76 1.43 15.14 10.84
C SER A 76 1.55 14.01 9.82
N ILE A 77 0.60 13.90 8.89
CA ILE A 77 0.64 12.90 7.83
C ILE A 77 1.85 13.12 6.91
N ALA A 78 2.12 14.36 6.50
CA ALA A 78 3.28 14.68 5.67
C ALA A 78 4.60 14.32 6.36
N LEU A 79 4.72 14.60 7.67
CA LEU A 79 5.88 14.23 8.47
C LEU A 79 6.04 12.70 8.59
N ASP A 80 4.94 11.98 8.81
CA ASP A 80 4.95 10.53 8.89
C ASP A 80 5.33 9.89 7.54
N VAL A 81 4.88 10.45 6.41
CA VAL A 81 5.31 10.03 5.07
C VAL A 81 6.81 10.27 4.88
N ALA A 82 7.30 11.46 5.23
CA ALA A 82 8.73 11.79 5.10
C ALA A 82 9.60 10.81 5.91
N ARG A 83 9.20 10.47 7.14
CA ARG A 83 9.88 9.47 7.97
C ARG A 83 9.85 8.06 7.37
N GLY A 84 8.79 7.71 6.64
CA GLY A 84 8.70 6.42 5.94
C GLY A 84 9.59 6.33 4.70
N MET A 85 10.10 7.45 4.20
CA MET A 85 10.96 7.53 3.02
C MET A 85 12.45 7.67 3.34
N GLU A 86 12.79 7.93 4.60
CA GLU A 86 14.16 7.97 5.12
C GLU A 86 14.75 6.55 5.23
#